data_AF-A0A0S3KBK1-F1
#
_entry.id   AF-A0A0S3KBK1-F1
#
_cell.length_a   1.000
_cell.length_b   1.000
_cell.length_c   1.000
_cell.angle_alpha   90.00
_cell.angle_beta   90.00
_cell.angle_gamma   90.00
#
_symmetry.space_group_name_H-M   'P 1'
#
loop_
_entity.id
_entity.type
_entity.pdbx_description
1 polymer ?
#
loop_
_entity_poly.entity_id
_entity_poly.type
_entity_poly.pdbx_seq_one_letter_code
_entity_poly.pdbx_strand_id
1 'polypeptide(L)'
;MELIRKNNQMILCSQNVEAIEEIGFSTHPYNGRWQAIGQSTRTNEGLIFEDPMPKQRLYYQVITQDSKQIIAERRVNLVHSFNMRDLGGYLGVDNRPVKWSLFFRSDDLSSLDTRDRCYLEEMGIRSIVDYRSEGEKEKHPNQLISNTQTYEFSPNAKVAALASSTLKDDQEKVAQLVSLAASSKGREELVERLDEMAQQMEDLVAEPYAITAYREMLQLLEVPERLPMIQHCRGGKDRTGWGAALILFILGVSEEAIMEDYLYTKKVNTLRNQKRMAEYQQYTDDSFVLDYLYSLMDTKESYFIRALDKVKELSGDIDTYLTEYLGITEKKKQVYQQLYLASEGEK
;
A
#
# COMPACT_ATOMS: atom_id res chain seq x y z
N MET A 1 -2.45 9.74 17.12
CA MET A 1 -1.34 10.69 16.84
C MET A 1 -0.77 10.38 15.46
N GLU A 2 -0.22 11.36 14.75
CA GLU A 2 0.46 11.15 13.46
C GLU A 2 1.92 11.61 13.56
N LEU A 3 2.84 10.93 12.88
CA LEU A 3 4.23 11.31 12.81
C LEU A 3 4.59 11.77 11.39
N ILE A 4 5.00 13.03 11.26
CA ILE A 4 5.32 13.67 9.98
C ILE A 4 6.78 14.11 9.97
N ARG A 5 7.44 13.95 8.83
CA ARG A 5 8.80 14.45 8.59
C ARG A 5 8.77 15.73 7.76
N LYS A 6 9.49 16.76 8.23
CA LYS A 6 9.67 18.04 7.52
C LYS A 6 11.09 18.57 7.74
N ASN A 7 11.84 18.76 6.66
CA ASN A 7 13.21 19.32 6.70
C ASN A 7 14.15 18.65 7.73
N ASN A 8 14.20 17.31 7.75
CA ASN A 8 14.93 16.47 8.73
C ASN A 8 14.42 16.51 10.18
N GLN A 9 13.36 17.27 10.47
CA GLN A 9 12.68 17.24 11.75
C GLN A 9 11.49 16.29 11.71
N MET A 10 11.24 15.67 12.85
CA MET A 10 10.07 14.87 13.14
C MET A 10 9.07 15.71 13.91
N ILE A 11 7.80 15.65 13.50
CA ILE A 11 6.68 16.33 14.13
C ILE A 11 5.69 15.25 14.54
N LEU A 12 5.56 15.04 15.84
CA LEU A 12 4.51 14.21 16.43
C LEU A 12 3.26 15.06 16.63
N CYS A 13 2.32 14.97 15.69
CA CYS A 13 1.05 15.66 15.73
C CYS A 13 0.14 15.04 16.80
N SER A 14 -0.21 15.86 17.80
CA SER A 14 -1.10 15.49 18.90
C SER A 14 -1.94 16.70 19.29
N GLN A 15 -3.24 16.48 19.53
CA GLN A 15 -4.14 17.51 20.05
C GLN A 15 -3.89 17.80 21.54
N ASN A 16 -3.20 16.91 22.25
CA ASN A 16 -2.83 17.06 23.64
C ASN A 16 -1.34 16.75 23.82
N VAL A 17 -0.49 17.65 23.32
CA VAL A 17 0.96 17.47 23.42
C VAL A 17 1.41 17.40 24.88
N GLU A 18 0.82 18.21 25.78
CA GLU A 18 1.17 18.30 27.20
C GLU A 18 1.02 16.98 27.96
N ALA A 19 0.16 16.07 27.52
CA ALA A 19 0.00 14.75 28.11
C ALA A 19 1.15 13.77 27.80
N ILE A 20 2.05 14.10 26.86
CA ILE A 20 3.21 13.27 26.53
C ILE A 20 4.25 13.42 27.64
N GLU A 21 4.53 12.36 28.39
CA GLU A 21 5.51 12.35 29.47
C GLU A 21 6.91 11.98 28.96
N GLU A 22 6.99 10.94 28.13
CA GLU A 22 8.24 10.43 27.57
C GLU A 22 8.05 10.02 26.11
N ILE A 23 9.11 10.17 25.32
CA ILE A 23 9.20 9.59 23.99
C ILE A 23 10.60 9.00 23.76
N GLY A 24 10.61 7.76 23.30
CA GLY A 24 11.82 7.04 22.93
C GLY A 24 11.75 6.50 21.52
N PHE A 25 12.90 6.24 20.90
CA PHE A 25 13.00 5.70 19.54
C PHE A 25 13.69 4.33 19.50
N SER A 26 13.39 3.54 18.49
CA SER A 26 14.01 2.25 18.22
C SER A 26 13.93 1.90 16.73
N THR A 27 14.86 1.09 16.24
CA THR A 27 14.77 0.45 14.92
C THR A 27 13.91 -0.82 14.94
N HIS A 28 13.52 -1.29 16.13
CA HIS A 28 12.76 -2.53 16.32
C HIS A 28 11.63 -2.27 17.34
N PRO A 29 10.36 -2.16 16.90
CA PRO A 29 9.28 -1.67 17.75
C PRO A 29 8.92 -2.61 18.90
N TYR A 30 9.26 -3.89 18.83
CA TYR A 30 8.80 -4.91 19.78
C TYR A 30 9.92 -5.61 20.57
N ASN A 31 11.14 -5.08 20.59
CA ASN A 31 12.25 -5.67 21.36
C ASN A 31 12.42 -5.07 22.77
N GLY A 32 11.58 -4.10 23.13
CA GLY A 32 11.62 -3.42 24.44
C GLY A 32 12.77 -2.44 24.65
N ARG A 33 13.64 -2.23 23.65
CA ARG A 33 14.80 -1.33 23.75
C ARG A 33 14.47 0.01 23.10
N TRP A 34 14.27 1.02 23.94
CA TRP A 34 13.98 2.39 23.52
C TRP A 34 15.11 3.31 23.97
N GLN A 35 15.54 4.20 23.09
CA GLN A 35 16.51 5.24 23.38
C GLN A 35 15.77 6.56 23.53
N ALA A 36 16.11 7.38 24.53
CA ALA A 36 15.50 8.70 24.68
C ALA A 36 15.77 9.55 23.43
N ILE A 37 14.76 10.29 22.97
CA ILE A 37 15.01 11.31 21.95
C ILE A 37 15.88 12.43 22.54
N GLY A 38 16.56 13.17 21.67
CA GLY A 38 17.34 14.35 22.07
C GLY A 38 16.45 15.52 22.51
N GLN A 39 16.87 16.74 22.18
CA GLN A 39 16.04 17.92 22.47
C GLN A 39 14.75 17.87 21.66
N SER A 40 13.63 18.21 22.33
CA SER A 40 12.33 18.35 21.72
C SER A 40 11.69 19.68 22.11
N THR A 41 10.83 20.20 21.25
CA THR A 41 10.10 21.45 21.44
C THR A 41 8.61 21.18 21.35
N ARG A 42 7.86 21.60 22.38
CA ARG A 42 6.39 21.55 22.37
C ARG A 42 5.85 22.76 21.62
N THR A 43 4.89 22.52 20.75
CA THR A 43 4.21 23.54 19.95
C THR A 43 2.72 23.25 19.90
N ASN A 44 1.93 24.19 19.38
CA ASN A 44 0.51 23.97 19.14
C ASN A 44 0.23 22.88 18.08
N GLU A 45 1.21 22.57 17.21
CA GLU A 45 1.11 21.53 16.18
C GLU A 45 1.49 20.14 16.72
N GLY A 46 2.15 20.07 17.89
CA GLY A 46 2.64 18.83 18.47
C GLY A 46 4.07 18.95 19.01
N LEU A 47 4.74 17.79 19.16
CA LEU A 47 6.12 17.69 19.65
C LEU A 47 7.09 17.61 18.46
N ILE A 48 8.03 18.56 18.39
CA ILE A 48 9.03 18.64 17.32
C ILE A 48 10.38 18.18 17.86
N PHE A 49 11.09 17.32 17.13
CA PHE A 49 12.43 16.84 17.48
C PHE A 49 13.23 16.44 16.24
N GLU A 50 14.55 16.40 16.33
CA GLU A 50 15.42 15.96 15.24
C GLU A 50 15.32 14.45 15.03
N ASP A 51 15.39 13.99 13.78
CA ASP A 51 15.52 12.55 13.49
C ASP A 51 16.88 12.03 13.98
N PRO A 52 16.91 11.09 14.94
CA PRO A 52 18.17 10.60 15.49
C PRO A 52 18.94 9.68 14.53
N MET A 53 18.28 9.03 13.56
CA MET A 53 18.90 8.10 12.62
C MET A 53 18.24 8.17 11.23
N PRO A 54 18.50 9.23 10.43
CA PRO A 54 17.76 9.52 9.19
C PRO A 54 17.97 8.55 8.03
N LYS A 55 18.86 7.57 8.21
CA LYS A 55 19.12 6.50 7.23
C LYS A 55 18.44 5.18 7.60
N GLN A 56 17.77 5.11 8.74
CA GLN A 56 17.13 3.90 9.25
C GLN A 56 15.64 4.13 9.43
N ARG A 57 14.85 3.06 9.35
CA ARG A 57 13.44 3.13 9.74
C ARG A 57 13.35 3.14 11.26
N LEU A 58 12.74 4.18 11.79
CA LEU A 58 12.52 4.36 13.22
C LEU A 58 11.05 4.20 13.59
N TYR A 59 10.87 3.69 14.80
CA TYR A 59 9.63 3.62 15.53
C TYR A 59 9.80 4.43 16.81
N TYR A 60 8.71 4.99 17.29
CA TYR A 60 8.72 5.82 18.49
C TYR A 60 7.68 5.30 19.47
N GLN A 61 8.10 5.15 20.73
CA GLN A 61 7.21 4.88 21.84
C GLN A 61 6.88 6.20 22.50
N VAL A 62 5.59 6.50 22.58
CA VAL A 62 5.06 7.69 23.24
C VAL A 62 4.35 7.22 24.50
N ILE A 63 4.78 7.72 25.64
CA ILE A 63 4.21 7.41 26.95
C ILE A 63 3.45 8.63 27.43
N THR A 64 2.21 8.40 27.82
CA THR A 64 1.36 9.34 28.56
C THR A 64 1.01 8.71 29.91
N GLN A 65 0.36 9.48 30.78
CA GLN A 65 -0.11 8.97 32.07
C GLN A 65 -0.98 7.71 31.94
N ASP A 66 -1.82 7.65 30.89
CA ASP A 66 -2.84 6.61 30.74
C ASP A 66 -2.53 5.59 29.63
N SER A 67 -1.50 5.84 28.81
CA SER A 67 -1.26 5.03 27.61
C SER A 67 0.19 4.97 27.19
N LYS A 68 0.49 3.93 26.41
CA LYS A 68 1.81 3.70 25.81
C LYS A 68 1.59 3.28 24.37
N GLN A 69 1.91 4.14 23.43
CA GLN A 69 1.63 3.90 22.02
C GLN A 69 2.93 3.82 21.20
N ILE A 70 2.96 2.92 20.22
CA ILE A 70 4.03 2.88 19.20
C ILE A 70 3.52 3.55 17.94
N ILE A 71 4.31 4.48 17.40
CA ILE A 71 4.04 5.21 16.16
C ILE A 71 5.26 5.16 15.23
N ALA A 72 5.02 5.34 13.93
CA ALA A 72 6.07 5.46 12.93
C ALA A 72 5.57 6.28 11.73
N GLU A 73 6.50 6.68 10.87
CA GLU A 73 6.14 7.22 9.56
C GLU A 73 5.44 6.16 8.72
N ARG A 74 4.26 6.52 8.20
CA ARG A 74 3.47 5.66 7.31
C ARG A 74 4.26 5.29 6.06
N ARG A 75 4.82 6.29 5.38
CA ARG A 75 5.65 6.09 4.18
C ARG A 75 7.04 5.62 4.57
N VAL A 76 7.57 4.69 3.80
CA VAL A 76 8.96 4.27 3.91
C VAL A 76 9.81 5.24 3.08
N ASN A 77 10.92 5.72 3.66
CA ASN A 77 11.77 6.74 3.04
C ASN A 77 12.71 6.15 1.97
N LEU A 78 12.13 5.59 0.92
CA LEU A 78 12.83 5.12 -0.27
C LEU A 78 12.91 6.23 -1.32
N VAL A 79 13.99 6.24 -2.09
CA VAL A 79 14.23 7.22 -3.16
C VAL A 79 13.48 6.83 -4.43
N HIS A 80 13.50 5.55 -4.81
CA HIS A 80 12.95 5.08 -6.09
C HIS A 80 11.65 4.28 -5.96
N SER A 81 10.94 4.44 -4.83
CA SER A 81 9.56 3.98 -4.67
C SER A 81 8.68 5.15 -4.24
N PHE A 82 7.52 5.29 -4.88
CA PHE A 82 6.59 6.38 -4.58
C PHE A 82 5.53 5.94 -3.58
N ASN A 83 5.18 4.66 -3.62
CA ASN A 83 3.99 4.13 -2.96
C ASN A 83 4.28 3.12 -1.84
N MET A 84 5.55 2.95 -1.43
CA MET A 84 5.94 2.08 -0.32
C MET A 84 5.52 2.65 1.04
N ARG A 85 4.71 1.87 1.77
CA ARG A 85 4.21 2.24 3.11
C ARG A 85 3.89 1.03 3.98
N ASP A 86 3.92 1.25 5.28
CA ASP A 86 3.58 0.28 6.33
C ASP A 86 2.07 0.32 6.62
N LEU A 87 1.44 -0.82 6.88
CA LEU A 87 0.03 -0.94 7.24
C LEU A 87 -0.19 -0.90 8.77
N GLY A 88 0.88 -0.77 9.57
CA GLY A 88 0.76 -0.58 11.03
C GLY A 88 0.00 0.67 11.44
N GLY A 89 -0.47 0.71 12.69
CA GLY A 89 -1.13 1.86 13.29
C GLY A 89 -2.59 2.09 12.91
N TYR A 90 -3.16 1.37 11.92
CA TYR A 90 -4.61 1.36 11.74
C TYR A 90 -5.28 0.70 12.95
N LEU A 91 -6.43 1.21 13.38
CA LEU A 91 -7.18 0.63 14.50
C LEU A 91 -7.98 -0.55 14.00
N GLY A 92 -7.65 -1.75 14.50
CA GLY A 92 -8.41 -2.97 14.26
C GLY A 92 -9.48 -3.19 15.33
N VAL A 93 -9.86 -4.47 15.50
CA VAL A 93 -10.84 -4.87 16.52
C VAL A 93 -10.42 -4.38 17.93
N ASP A 94 -11.40 -4.00 18.75
CA ASP A 94 -11.23 -3.47 20.11
C ASP A 94 -10.35 -2.22 20.20
N ASN A 95 -10.25 -1.45 19.10
CA ASN A 95 -9.35 -0.31 18.94
C ASN A 95 -7.88 -0.68 19.19
N ARG A 96 -7.48 -1.93 18.93
CA ARG A 96 -6.07 -2.33 19.02
C ARG A 96 -5.36 -1.95 17.72
N PRO A 97 -4.25 -1.19 17.77
CA PRO A 97 -3.50 -0.84 16.56
C PRO A 97 -2.93 -2.07 15.87
N VAL A 98 -2.98 -2.12 14.54
CA VAL A 98 -2.19 -3.05 13.73
C VAL A 98 -0.71 -2.83 14.06
N LYS A 99 0.02 -3.90 14.34
CA LYS A 99 1.45 -3.79 14.66
C LYS A 99 2.23 -3.24 13.47
N TRP A 100 3.10 -2.28 13.76
CA TRP A 100 4.04 -1.70 12.81
C TRP A 100 5.09 -2.72 12.36
N SER A 101 5.75 -2.46 11.24
CA SER A 101 6.86 -3.28 10.76
C SER A 101 6.49 -4.71 10.37
N LEU A 102 5.22 -5.01 10.08
CA LEU A 102 4.80 -6.37 9.70
C LEU A 102 4.36 -6.47 8.24
N PHE A 103 3.49 -5.55 7.80
CA PHE A 103 2.87 -5.60 6.49
C PHE A 103 3.14 -4.29 5.76
N PHE A 104 3.77 -4.40 4.60
CA PHE A 104 4.06 -3.27 3.74
C PHE A 104 3.40 -3.45 2.38
N ARG A 105 3.04 -2.35 1.75
CA ARG A 105 2.59 -2.30 0.36
C ARG A 105 3.44 -1.33 -0.44
N SER A 106 3.70 -1.65 -1.71
CA SER A 106 4.56 -0.85 -2.61
C SER A 106 4.08 -0.83 -4.06
N ASP A 107 4.57 0.15 -4.82
CA ASP A 107 4.75 0.03 -6.27
C ASP A 107 5.92 -0.93 -6.60
N ASP A 108 6.20 -1.14 -7.90
CA ASP A 108 7.19 -2.13 -8.33
C ASP A 108 8.60 -1.87 -7.77
N LEU A 109 9.34 -2.94 -7.56
CA LEU A 109 10.68 -2.90 -6.94
C LEU A 109 11.81 -2.91 -7.97
N SER A 110 11.51 -2.66 -9.26
CA SER A 110 12.50 -2.78 -10.33
C SER A 110 13.49 -1.62 -10.39
N SER A 111 13.08 -0.46 -9.87
CA SER A 111 13.85 0.79 -9.91
C SER A 111 14.68 1.03 -8.64
N LEU A 112 14.62 0.14 -7.65
CA LEU A 112 15.34 0.33 -6.38
C LEU A 112 16.86 0.38 -6.61
N ASP A 113 17.50 1.41 -6.06
CA ASP A 113 18.95 1.52 -6.11
C ASP A 113 19.61 0.76 -4.93
N THR A 114 20.93 0.88 -4.80
CA THR A 114 21.65 0.24 -3.67
C THR A 114 21.24 0.79 -2.31
N ARG A 115 20.93 2.09 -2.21
CA ARG A 115 20.50 2.70 -0.95
C ARG A 115 19.14 2.13 -0.53
N ASP A 116 18.20 2.06 -1.47
CA ASP A 116 16.85 1.56 -1.22
C ASP A 116 16.88 0.08 -0.80
N ARG A 117 17.71 -0.73 -1.47
CA ARG A 117 17.87 -2.16 -1.12
C ARG A 117 18.46 -2.34 0.28
N CYS A 118 19.54 -1.63 0.61
CA CYS A 118 20.12 -1.68 1.96
C CYS A 118 19.12 -1.23 3.03
N TYR A 119 18.30 -0.22 2.75
CA TYR A 119 17.26 0.24 3.66
C TYR A 119 16.22 -0.86 3.94
N LEU A 120 15.78 -1.59 2.91
CA LEU A 120 14.86 -2.72 3.05
C LEU A 120 15.51 -3.92 3.74
N GLU A 121 16.80 -4.16 3.52
CA GLU A 121 17.57 -5.20 4.22
C GLU A 121 17.68 -4.89 5.72
N GLU A 122 17.94 -3.63 6.10
CA GLU A 122 17.98 -3.19 7.50
C GLU A 122 16.61 -3.29 8.18
N MET A 123 15.52 -3.07 7.44
CA MET A 123 14.15 -3.32 7.93
C MET A 123 13.87 -4.81 8.17
N GLY A 124 14.76 -5.70 7.73
CA GLY A 124 14.65 -7.14 7.98
C GLY A 124 13.53 -7.82 7.20
N ILE A 125 13.12 -7.26 6.06
CA ILE A 125 12.10 -7.86 5.18
C ILE A 125 12.43 -9.33 4.93
N ARG A 126 11.40 -10.18 4.95
CA ARG A 126 11.51 -11.63 4.77
C ARG A 126 10.80 -12.14 3.53
N SER A 127 9.67 -11.51 3.18
CA SER A 127 8.86 -11.93 2.04
C SER A 127 8.55 -10.79 1.10
N ILE A 128 8.55 -11.07 -0.20
CA ILE A 128 8.06 -10.20 -1.26
C ILE A 128 6.91 -10.94 -1.95
N VAL A 129 5.71 -10.37 -1.95
CA VAL A 129 4.56 -10.86 -2.71
C VAL A 129 4.45 -10.02 -3.98
N ASP A 130 4.74 -10.63 -5.12
CA ASP A 130 4.69 -10.00 -6.43
C ASP A 130 3.40 -10.41 -7.16
N TYR A 131 2.48 -9.46 -7.30
CA TYR A 131 1.21 -9.62 -8.01
C TYR A 131 1.30 -9.35 -9.52
N ARG A 132 2.51 -9.12 -10.04
CA ARG A 132 2.72 -8.84 -11.47
C ARG A 132 2.67 -10.11 -12.29
N SER A 133 2.19 -9.97 -13.52
CA SER A 133 2.25 -11.02 -14.52
C SER A 133 3.69 -11.31 -14.96
N GLU A 134 3.93 -12.46 -15.59
CA GLU A 134 5.23 -12.81 -16.17
C GLU A 134 5.77 -11.71 -17.10
N GLY A 135 4.95 -11.19 -18.02
CA GLY A 135 5.39 -10.15 -18.95
C GLY A 135 5.73 -8.81 -18.28
N GLU A 136 5.12 -8.48 -17.14
CA GLU A 136 5.52 -7.31 -16.34
C GLU A 136 6.86 -7.56 -15.63
N LYS A 137 7.07 -8.77 -15.08
CA LYS A 137 8.32 -9.15 -14.38
C LYS A 137 9.50 -9.25 -15.32
N GLU A 138 9.34 -9.83 -16.51
CA GLU A 138 10.40 -9.91 -17.52
C GLU A 138 10.89 -8.53 -17.98
N LYS A 139 9.96 -7.58 -18.14
CA LYS A 139 10.29 -6.20 -18.55
C LYS A 139 10.92 -5.39 -17.42
N HIS A 140 10.48 -5.63 -16.19
CA HIS A 140 10.85 -4.86 -15.01
C HIS A 140 11.18 -5.80 -13.85
N PRO A 141 12.28 -6.57 -13.91
CA PRO A 141 12.59 -7.56 -12.87
C PRO A 141 12.80 -6.87 -11.52
N ASN A 142 12.35 -7.52 -10.44
CA ASN A 142 12.62 -7.02 -9.10
C ASN A 142 14.12 -6.97 -8.84
N GLN A 143 14.56 -5.92 -8.14
CA GLN A 143 15.91 -5.87 -7.63
C GLN A 143 16.09 -6.84 -6.47
N LEU A 144 17.27 -7.45 -6.36
CA LEU A 144 17.58 -8.39 -5.29
C LEU A 144 17.66 -7.67 -3.92
N ILE A 145 16.88 -8.15 -2.96
CA ILE A 145 16.94 -7.76 -1.55
C ILE A 145 17.41 -8.98 -0.76
N SER A 146 18.53 -8.89 -0.06
CA SER A 146 19.15 -10.04 0.60
C SER A 146 18.24 -10.65 1.67
N ASN A 147 18.31 -11.98 1.85
CA ASN A 147 17.56 -12.73 2.85
C ASN A 147 16.02 -12.62 2.73
N THR A 148 15.53 -12.37 1.51
CA THR A 148 14.10 -12.36 1.20
C THR A 148 13.71 -13.55 0.32
N GLN A 149 12.49 -14.04 0.48
CA GLN A 149 11.83 -14.97 -0.43
C GLN A 149 10.79 -14.21 -1.25
N THR A 150 10.81 -14.36 -2.57
CA THR A 150 9.75 -13.85 -3.45
C THR A 150 8.69 -14.92 -3.68
N TYR A 151 7.43 -14.54 -3.55
CA TYR A 151 6.23 -15.32 -3.82
C TYR A 151 5.46 -14.65 -4.95
N GLU A 152 5.18 -15.39 -6.01
CA GLU A 152 4.58 -14.87 -7.23
C GLU A 152 3.11 -15.29 -7.30
N PHE A 153 2.20 -14.36 -7.02
CA PHE A 153 0.77 -14.64 -6.89
C PHE A 153 -0.03 -13.76 -7.85
N SER A 154 0.19 -13.87 -9.16
CA SER A 154 -0.44 -12.97 -10.15
C SER A 154 -1.96 -13.14 -10.21
N PRO A 155 -2.77 -12.20 -9.67
CA PRO A 155 -4.22 -12.33 -9.63
C PRO A 155 -4.87 -11.83 -10.92
N ASN A 156 -4.13 -11.70 -12.04
CA ASN A 156 -4.57 -11.12 -13.34
C ASN A 156 -3.85 -11.75 -14.58
N ALA A 157 -3.40 -13.01 -14.49
CA ALA A 157 -2.45 -13.61 -15.44
C ALA A 157 -2.87 -13.60 -16.93
N LYS A 158 -4.17 -13.46 -17.26
CA LYS A 158 -4.65 -13.43 -18.66
C LYS A 158 -4.77 -12.02 -19.27
N VAL A 159 -5.07 -10.99 -18.48
CA VAL A 159 -5.33 -9.61 -18.98
C VAL A 159 -4.03 -8.84 -19.21
N ALA A 160 -2.99 -9.12 -18.41
CA ALA A 160 -1.71 -8.40 -18.47
C ALA A 160 -0.89 -8.67 -19.75
N ALA A 161 -1.13 -9.79 -20.45
CA ALA A 161 -0.53 -10.06 -21.75
C ALA A 161 -0.99 -9.07 -22.85
N LEU A 162 -2.24 -8.58 -22.77
CA LEU A 162 -2.77 -7.56 -23.68
C LEU A 162 -2.33 -6.13 -23.30
N ALA A 163 -2.19 -5.83 -22.01
CA ALA A 163 -1.70 -4.52 -21.57
C ALA A 163 -0.17 -4.35 -21.73
N SER A 164 0.58 -5.45 -21.79
CA SER A 164 2.02 -5.42 -22.04
C SER A 164 2.37 -5.40 -23.53
N SER A 165 1.41 -5.59 -24.44
CA SER A 165 1.65 -5.45 -25.89
C SER A 165 1.53 -3.99 -26.38
N THR A 166 1.17 -3.04 -25.51
CA THR A 166 1.10 -1.62 -25.86
C THR A 166 2.48 -0.98 -25.91
N LEU A 167 2.66 -0.11 -26.91
CA LEU A 167 3.91 0.40 -27.47
C LEU A 167 4.91 0.93 -26.44
N LYS A 168 6.21 0.76 -26.73
CA LYS A 168 7.33 1.23 -25.91
C LYS A 168 7.50 2.75 -25.94
N ASP A 169 6.95 3.42 -26.97
CA ASP A 169 7.10 4.85 -27.18
C ASP A 169 5.82 5.59 -26.75
N ASP A 170 5.96 6.50 -25.79
CA ASP A 170 4.87 7.34 -25.32
C ASP A 170 4.32 8.24 -26.42
N GLN A 171 5.16 8.70 -27.35
CA GLN A 171 4.72 9.52 -28.47
C GLN A 171 3.80 8.73 -29.40
N GLU A 172 4.21 7.51 -29.78
CA GLU A 172 3.39 6.63 -30.63
C GLU A 172 2.08 6.24 -29.94
N LYS A 173 2.14 5.90 -28.64
CA LYS A 173 0.95 5.60 -27.83
C LYS A 173 -0.02 6.78 -27.83
N VAL A 174 0.44 8.00 -27.56
CA VAL A 174 -0.41 9.19 -27.57
C VAL A 174 -0.99 9.44 -28.96
N ALA A 175 -0.18 9.32 -30.02
CA ALA A 175 -0.63 9.49 -31.40
C ALA A 175 -1.75 8.50 -31.76
N GLN A 176 -1.66 7.23 -31.33
CA GLN A 176 -2.71 6.23 -31.54
C GLN A 176 -3.99 6.56 -30.78
N LEU A 177 -3.88 7.02 -29.53
CA LEU A 177 -5.05 7.44 -28.74
C LEU A 177 -5.74 8.65 -29.38
N VAL A 178 -4.98 9.63 -29.88
CA VAL A 178 -5.50 10.79 -30.62
C VAL A 178 -6.20 10.34 -31.90
N SER A 179 -5.58 9.44 -32.68
CA SER A 179 -6.19 8.90 -33.89
C SER A 179 -7.49 8.16 -33.61
N LEU A 180 -7.57 7.40 -32.51
CA LEU A 180 -8.78 6.69 -32.11
C LEU A 180 -9.86 7.67 -31.65
N ALA A 181 -9.50 8.64 -30.81
CA ALA A 181 -10.39 9.66 -30.26
C ALA A 181 -10.91 10.68 -31.30
N ALA A 182 -10.41 10.64 -32.53
CA ALA A 182 -10.87 11.49 -33.63
C ALA A 182 -12.30 11.17 -34.11
N SER A 183 -12.87 10.03 -33.71
CA SER A 183 -14.24 9.63 -34.01
C SER A 183 -15.07 9.46 -32.73
N SER A 184 -16.39 9.67 -32.81
CA SER A 184 -17.30 9.42 -31.67
C SER A 184 -17.21 7.97 -31.20
N LYS A 185 -17.22 7.02 -32.14
CA LYS A 185 -17.07 5.58 -31.86
C LYS A 185 -15.76 5.28 -31.12
N GLY A 186 -14.64 5.85 -31.54
CA GLY A 186 -13.36 5.61 -30.85
C GLY A 186 -13.30 6.23 -29.46
N ARG A 187 -14.02 7.33 -29.20
CA ARG A 187 -14.19 7.86 -27.84
C ARG A 187 -15.05 6.93 -26.97
N GLU A 188 -16.12 6.37 -27.51
CA GLU A 188 -16.95 5.36 -26.84
C GLU A 188 -16.11 4.13 -26.46
N GLU A 189 -15.31 3.59 -27.40
CA GLU A 189 -14.39 2.48 -27.14
C GLU A 189 -13.38 2.79 -26.03
N LEU A 190 -12.87 4.02 -25.94
CA LEU A 190 -11.95 4.43 -24.87
C LEU A 190 -12.66 4.53 -23.52
N VAL A 191 -13.93 4.98 -23.49
CA VAL A 191 -14.74 4.98 -22.27
C VAL A 191 -15.02 3.54 -21.81
N GLU A 192 -15.36 2.63 -22.73
CA GLU A 192 -15.54 1.20 -22.42
C GLU A 192 -14.28 0.60 -21.80
N ARG A 193 -13.08 0.90 -22.33
CA ARG A 193 -11.81 0.45 -21.73
C ARG A 193 -11.59 0.94 -20.29
N LEU A 194 -12.06 2.14 -19.95
CA LEU A 194 -12.00 2.62 -18.55
C LEU A 194 -12.97 1.87 -17.65
N ASP A 195 -14.11 1.41 -18.19
CA ASP A 195 -15.05 0.56 -17.48
C ASP A 195 -14.49 -0.85 -17.29
N GLU A 196 -13.82 -1.41 -18.28
CA GLU A 196 -13.08 -2.69 -18.16
C GLU A 196 -12.02 -2.63 -17.04
N MET A 197 -11.36 -1.48 -16.84
CA MET A 197 -10.45 -1.29 -15.70
C MET A 197 -11.17 -1.31 -14.36
N ALA A 198 -12.40 -0.78 -14.30
CA ALA A 198 -13.22 -0.87 -13.11
C ALA A 198 -13.70 -2.32 -12.88
N GLN A 199 -14.05 -3.04 -13.95
CA GLN A 199 -14.40 -4.46 -13.93
C GLN A 199 -13.26 -5.33 -13.39
N GLN A 200 -11.99 -4.98 -13.66
CA GLN A 200 -10.85 -5.70 -13.09
C GLN A 200 -10.89 -5.75 -11.54
N MET A 201 -11.45 -4.74 -10.88
CA MET A 201 -11.59 -4.78 -9.41
C MET A 201 -12.59 -5.84 -8.95
N GLU A 202 -13.64 -6.09 -9.73
CA GLU A 202 -14.57 -7.19 -9.49
C GLU A 202 -13.90 -8.54 -9.75
N ASP A 203 -13.09 -8.64 -10.81
CA ASP A 203 -12.36 -9.87 -11.14
C ASP A 203 -11.39 -10.27 -10.03
N LEU A 204 -10.72 -9.30 -9.38
CA LEU A 204 -9.86 -9.55 -8.21
C LEU A 204 -10.61 -10.22 -7.05
N VAL A 205 -11.93 -10.07 -6.99
CA VAL A 205 -12.80 -10.64 -5.96
C VAL A 205 -13.39 -11.98 -6.40
N ALA A 206 -13.87 -12.05 -7.65
CA ALA A 206 -14.72 -13.14 -8.12
C ALA A 206 -13.96 -14.26 -8.84
N GLU A 207 -12.84 -13.94 -9.50
CA GLU A 207 -12.20 -14.90 -10.39
C GLU A 207 -11.40 -15.96 -9.61
N PRO A 208 -11.51 -17.26 -9.97
CA PRO A 208 -10.85 -18.34 -9.24
C PRO A 208 -9.32 -18.17 -9.13
N TYR A 209 -8.66 -17.62 -10.16
CA TYR A 209 -7.22 -17.38 -10.13
C TYR A 209 -6.83 -16.25 -9.16
N ALA A 210 -7.66 -15.20 -9.05
CA ALA A 210 -7.44 -14.12 -8.11
C ALA A 210 -7.69 -14.59 -6.68
N ILE A 211 -8.78 -15.34 -6.46
CA ILE A 211 -9.09 -15.97 -5.17
C ILE A 211 -7.93 -16.87 -4.70
N THR A 212 -7.39 -17.72 -5.58
CA THR A 212 -6.22 -18.55 -5.25
C THR A 212 -5.01 -17.70 -4.87
N ALA A 213 -4.68 -16.68 -5.67
CA ALA A 213 -3.55 -15.80 -5.40
C ALA A 213 -3.65 -15.12 -4.02
N TYR A 214 -4.82 -14.59 -3.66
CA TYR A 214 -5.01 -13.97 -2.35
C TYR A 214 -5.09 -14.99 -1.21
N ARG A 215 -5.63 -16.20 -1.43
CA ARG A 215 -5.55 -17.30 -0.46
C ARG A 215 -4.10 -17.65 -0.13
N GLU A 216 -3.26 -17.81 -1.15
CA GLU A 216 -1.84 -18.16 -0.97
C GLU A 216 -1.06 -17.03 -0.30
N MET A 217 -1.36 -15.77 -0.63
CA MET A 217 -0.82 -14.62 0.11
C MET A 217 -1.24 -14.67 1.59
N LEU A 218 -2.51 -14.93 1.88
CA LEU A 218 -3.00 -14.95 3.25
C LEU A 218 -2.43 -16.10 4.08
N GLN A 219 -2.03 -17.21 3.45
CA GLN A 219 -1.30 -18.29 4.12
C GLN A 219 0.10 -17.86 4.62
N LEU A 220 0.68 -16.78 4.09
CA LEU A 220 1.93 -16.25 4.63
C LEU A 220 1.77 -15.71 6.05
N LEU A 221 0.56 -15.30 6.45
CA LEU A 221 0.25 -14.83 7.80
C LEU A 221 0.22 -15.97 8.84
N GLU A 222 0.22 -17.24 8.41
CA GLU A 222 0.26 -18.38 9.33
C GLU A 222 1.66 -18.65 9.89
N VAL A 223 2.70 -18.06 9.28
CA VAL A 223 4.10 -18.30 9.61
C VAL A 223 4.76 -16.96 9.95
N PRO A 224 4.81 -16.56 11.24
CA PRO A 224 5.37 -15.26 11.65
C PRO A 224 6.79 -14.99 11.14
N GLU A 225 7.60 -16.02 10.93
CA GLU A 225 8.96 -15.93 10.39
C GLU A 225 9.02 -15.44 8.94
N ARG A 226 7.88 -15.46 8.22
CA ARG A 226 7.74 -14.87 6.88
C ARG A 226 7.53 -13.35 6.92
N LEU A 227 7.35 -12.77 8.10
CA LEU A 227 7.20 -11.33 8.29
C LEU A 227 8.54 -10.70 8.73
N PRO A 228 8.80 -9.45 8.33
CA PRO A 228 7.91 -8.54 7.61
C PRO A 228 7.78 -8.86 6.12
N MET A 229 6.62 -8.58 5.53
CA MET A 229 6.37 -8.79 4.10
C MET A 229 6.09 -7.49 3.34
N ILE A 230 6.51 -7.44 2.08
CA ILE A 230 6.12 -6.41 1.11
C ILE A 230 5.17 -7.04 0.10
N GLN A 231 4.01 -6.45 -0.12
CA GLN A 231 3.15 -6.78 -1.25
C GLN A 231 3.26 -5.69 -2.31
N HIS A 232 3.42 -6.06 -3.58
CA HIS A 232 3.48 -5.07 -4.64
C HIS A 232 2.88 -5.57 -5.96
N CYS A 233 2.61 -4.63 -6.83
CA CYS A 233 2.28 -4.89 -8.22
C CYS A 233 3.07 -3.88 -9.07
N ARG A 234 2.52 -3.38 -10.18
CA ARG A 234 3.15 -2.29 -10.93
C ARG A 234 3.02 -0.95 -10.20
N GLY A 235 1.78 -0.49 -9.98
CA GLY A 235 1.52 0.81 -9.34
C GLY A 235 1.33 0.75 -7.83
N GLY A 236 1.27 -0.45 -7.24
CA GLY A 236 0.90 -0.63 -5.83
C GLY A 236 -0.52 -0.19 -5.50
N LYS A 237 -1.40 -0.10 -6.51
CA LYS A 237 -2.74 0.50 -6.43
C LYS A 237 -3.84 -0.55 -6.27
N ASP A 238 -4.17 -1.27 -7.34
CA ASP A 238 -5.36 -2.11 -7.42
C ASP A 238 -5.14 -3.50 -6.82
N ARG A 239 -4.34 -4.35 -7.48
CA ARG A 239 -3.96 -5.70 -6.98
C ARG A 239 -3.40 -5.66 -5.55
N THR A 240 -2.44 -4.77 -5.33
CA THR A 240 -1.85 -4.56 -4.00
C THR A 240 -2.84 -3.92 -3.03
N GLY A 241 -3.73 -3.05 -3.49
CA GLY A 241 -4.71 -2.40 -2.64
C GLY A 241 -5.74 -3.37 -2.11
N TRP A 242 -6.21 -4.28 -2.97
CA TRP A 242 -7.08 -5.36 -2.51
C TRP A 242 -6.36 -6.32 -1.55
N GLY A 243 -5.14 -6.75 -1.88
CA GLY A 243 -4.34 -7.59 -0.98
C GLY A 243 -4.08 -6.95 0.40
N ALA A 244 -3.79 -5.64 0.44
CA ALA A 244 -3.64 -4.88 1.68
C ALA A 244 -4.97 -4.76 2.44
N ALA A 245 -6.07 -4.46 1.74
CA ALA A 245 -7.40 -4.37 2.33
C ALA A 245 -7.83 -5.68 2.99
N LEU A 246 -7.57 -6.83 2.35
CA LEU A 246 -7.89 -8.15 2.92
C LEU A 246 -7.22 -8.38 4.28
N ILE A 247 -5.95 -8.00 4.42
CA ILE A 247 -5.27 -8.06 5.74
C ILE A 247 -5.95 -7.14 6.74
N LEU A 248 -6.26 -5.91 6.36
CA LEU A 248 -6.90 -4.93 7.25
C LEU A 248 -8.31 -5.37 7.69
N PHE A 249 -9.11 -5.95 6.78
CA PHE A 249 -10.42 -6.52 7.08
C PHE A 249 -10.34 -7.66 8.09
N ILE A 250 -9.41 -8.59 7.91
CA ILE A 250 -9.14 -9.69 8.85
C ILE A 250 -8.83 -9.14 10.25
N LEU A 251 -8.06 -8.06 10.31
CA LEU A 251 -7.66 -7.40 11.56
C LEU A 251 -8.77 -6.53 12.18
N GLY A 252 -9.93 -6.42 11.53
CA GLY A 252 -11.09 -5.67 12.01
C GLY A 252 -10.97 -4.16 11.85
N VAL A 253 -10.15 -3.70 10.90
CA VAL A 253 -10.06 -2.28 10.53
C VAL A 253 -11.33 -1.90 9.75
N SER A 254 -11.86 -0.70 10.01
CA SER A 254 -13.11 -0.26 9.39
C SER A 254 -12.97 -0.02 7.88
N GLU A 255 -14.08 -0.18 7.15
CA GLU A 255 -14.13 0.07 5.70
C GLU A 255 -13.65 1.49 5.34
N GLU A 256 -13.97 2.48 6.17
CA GLU A 256 -13.57 3.88 5.96
C GLU A 256 -12.05 4.05 6.05
N ALA A 257 -11.41 3.46 7.06
CA ALA A 257 -9.95 3.53 7.21
C ALA A 257 -9.22 2.75 6.11
N ILE A 258 -9.80 1.63 5.65
CA ILE A 258 -9.26 0.87 4.51
C ILE A 258 -9.37 1.67 3.21
N MET A 259 -10.50 2.35 2.99
CA MET A 259 -10.69 3.25 1.85
C MET A 259 -9.68 4.41 1.89
N GLU A 260 -9.43 4.98 3.08
CA GLU A 260 -8.40 6.00 3.27
C GLU A 260 -7.01 5.50 2.87
N ASP A 261 -6.60 4.28 3.30
CA ASP A 261 -5.33 3.68 2.86
C ASP A 261 -5.27 3.48 1.33
N TYR A 262 -6.36 3.00 0.73
CA TYR A 262 -6.44 2.80 -0.70
C TYR A 262 -6.23 4.13 -1.45
N LEU A 263 -6.97 5.18 -1.05
CA LEU A 263 -6.89 6.52 -1.62
C LEU A 263 -5.60 7.27 -1.27
N TYR A 264 -4.86 6.84 -0.24
CA TYR A 264 -3.52 7.35 0.06
C TYR A 264 -2.58 7.22 -1.16
N THR A 265 -2.82 6.21 -2.01
CA THR A 265 -2.11 6.04 -3.29
C THR A 265 -2.23 7.28 -4.20
N LYS A 266 -3.40 7.95 -4.22
CA LYS A 266 -3.61 9.20 -4.96
C LYS A 266 -2.73 10.31 -4.44
N LYS A 267 -2.68 10.47 -3.11
CA LYS A 267 -1.87 11.49 -2.42
C LYS A 267 -0.38 11.33 -2.77
N VAL A 268 0.16 10.11 -2.65
CA VAL A 268 1.60 9.89 -2.90
C VAL A 268 1.99 9.93 -4.38
N ASN A 269 1.08 9.59 -5.28
CA ASN A 269 1.32 9.63 -6.71
C ASN A 269 1.09 11.02 -7.33
N THR A 270 0.61 12.02 -6.58
CA THR A 270 0.23 13.33 -7.12
C THR A 270 1.36 13.97 -7.93
N LEU A 271 2.56 14.09 -7.36
CA LEU A 271 3.71 14.70 -8.06
C LEU A 271 4.17 13.88 -9.27
N ARG A 272 4.15 12.54 -9.15
CA ARG A 272 4.50 11.62 -10.25
C ARG A 272 3.52 11.76 -11.41
N ASN A 273 2.22 11.77 -11.11
CA ASN A 273 1.16 11.89 -12.10
C ASN A 273 1.20 13.27 -12.77
N GLN A 274 1.45 14.35 -12.01
CA GLN A 274 1.66 15.69 -12.58
C GLN A 274 2.83 15.74 -13.56
N LYS A 275 3.99 15.22 -13.17
CA LYS A 275 5.16 15.12 -14.07
C LYS A 275 4.81 14.33 -15.33
N ARG A 276 4.15 13.18 -15.17
CA ARG A 276 3.78 12.31 -16.29
C ARG A 276 2.76 12.96 -17.23
N MET A 277 1.82 13.74 -16.70
CA MET A 277 0.88 14.51 -17.53
C MET A 277 1.58 15.63 -18.29
N ALA A 278 2.56 16.32 -17.67
CA ALA A 278 3.36 17.31 -18.37
C ALA A 278 4.19 16.72 -19.52
N GLU A 279 4.63 15.46 -19.41
CA GLU A 279 5.26 14.72 -20.51
C GLU A 279 4.25 14.43 -21.64
N TYR A 280 3.05 13.94 -21.33
CA TYR A 280 2.03 13.66 -22.35
C TYR A 280 1.54 14.92 -23.08
N GLN A 281 1.47 16.06 -22.39
CA GLN A 281 1.12 17.36 -22.98
C GLN A 281 2.13 17.84 -24.04
N GLN A 282 3.35 17.28 -24.08
CA GLN A 282 4.29 17.57 -25.16
C GLN A 282 3.90 16.90 -26.49
N TYR A 283 3.03 15.89 -26.45
CA TYR A 283 2.63 15.09 -27.61
C TYR A 283 1.21 15.42 -28.12
N THR A 284 0.34 15.98 -27.28
CA THR A 284 -1.05 16.33 -27.67
C THR A 284 -1.67 17.39 -26.75
N ASP A 285 -2.55 18.20 -27.34
CA ASP A 285 -3.44 19.14 -26.64
C ASP A 285 -4.91 18.65 -26.58
N ASP A 286 -5.20 17.43 -27.07
CA ASP A 286 -6.56 16.86 -27.02
C ASP A 286 -6.95 16.55 -25.56
N SER A 287 -7.88 17.34 -25.01
CA SER A 287 -8.32 17.23 -23.63
C SER A 287 -8.94 15.86 -23.29
N PHE A 288 -9.67 15.25 -24.23
CA PHE A 288 -10.27 13.93 -24.01
C PHE A 288 -9.19 12.86 -23.85
N VAL A 289 -8.15 12.89 -24.69
CA VAL A 289 -7.02 11.95 -24.60
C VAL A 289 -6.23 12.15 -23.31
N LEU A 290 -6.00 13.41 -22.91
CA LEU A 290 -5.32 13.73 -21.65
C LEU A 290 -6.14 13.25 -20.43
N ASP A 291 -7.45 13.44 -20.43
CA ASP A 291 -8.36 12.97 -19.37
C ASP A 291 -8.40 11.44 -19.29
N TYR A 292 -8.39 10.77 -20.45
CA TYR A 292 -8.27 9.31 -20.53
C TYR A 292 -6.95 8.82 -19.92
N LEU A 293 -5.81 9.40 -20.33
CA LEU A 293 -4.49 9.04 -19.81
C LEU A 293 -4.36 9.29 -18.31
N TYR A 294 -4.90 10.41 -17.82
CA TYR A 294 -4.96 10.69 -16.38
C TYR A 294 -5.78 9.63 -15.64
N SER A 295 -6.94 9.24 -16.19
CA SER A 295 -7.81 8.21 -15.61
C SER A 295 -7.13 6.85 -15.48
N LEU A 296 -6.23 6.48 -16.39
CA LEU A 296 -5.43 5.24 -16.28
C LEU A 296 -4.49 5.26 -15.06
N MET A 297 -3.99 6.43 -14.68
CA MET A 297 -3.00 6.62 -13.62
C MET A 297 -3.62 6.92 -12.25
N ASP A 298 -4.83 7.51 -12.22
CA ASP A 298 -5.47 7.95 -10.99
C ASP A 298 -6.00 6.79 -10.14
N THR A 299 -6.11 7.03 -8.83
CA THR A 299 -6.78 6.13 -7.88
C THR A 299 -8.18 6.66 -7.60
N LYS A 300 -9.20 5.85 -7.86
CA LYS A 300 -10.60 6.26 -7.78
C LYS A 300 -11.33 5.43 -6.72
N GLU A 301 -12.06 6.10 -5.85
CA GLU A 301 -12.91 5.47 -4.84
C GLU A 301 -13.88 4.45 -5.46
N SER A 302 -14.47 4.82 -6.60
CA SER A 302 -15.42 3.96 -7.33
C SER A 302 -14.84 2.59 -7.70
N TYR A 303 -13.52 2.47 -7.91
CA TYR A 303 -12.88 1.20 -8.23
C TYR A 303 -12.86 0.26 -7.01
N PHE A 304 -12.54 0.80 -5.83
CA PHE A 304 -12.57 0.01 -4.61
C PHE A 304 -14.01 -0.34 -4.19
N ILE A 305 -14.96 0.58 -4.41
CA ILE A 305 -16.39 0.31 -4.20
C ILE A 305 -16.85 -0.88 -5.06
N ARG A 306 -16.42 -1.00 -6.33
CA ARG A 306 -16.77 -2.17 -7.15
C ARG A 306 -16.32 -3.50 -6.54
N ALA A 307 -15.12 -3.54 -5.94
CA ALA A 307 -14.67 -4.74 -5.23
C ALA A 307 -15.56 -5.05 -4.01
N LEU A 308 -15.90 -4.03 -3.21
CA LEU A 308 -16.80 -4.20 -2.05
C LEU A 308 -18.21 -4.63 -2.44
N ASP A 309 -18.76 -4.04 -3.51
CA ASP A 309 -20.08 -4.40 -4.03
C ASP A 309 -20.06 -5.82 -4.58
N LYS A 310 -18.98 -6.24 -5.27
CA LYS A 310 -18.82 -7.63 -5.71
C LYS A 310 -18.73 -8.60 -4.53
N VAL A 311 -18.04 -8.23 -3.44
CA VAL A 311 -18.05 -9.02 -2.19
C VAL A 311 -19.48 -9.20 -1.68
N LYS A 312 -20.24 -8.09 -1.56
CA LYS A 312 -21.63 -8.13 -1.09
C LYS A 312 -22.53 -8.96 -2.00
N GLU A 313 -22.33 -8.90 -3.32
CA GLU A 313 -23.06 -9.71 -4.29
C GLU A 313 -22.79 -11.22 -4.09
N LEU A 314 -21.53 -11.61 -3.86
CA LEU A 314 -21.13 -13.02 -3.80
C LEU A 314 -21.42 -13.69 -2.45
N SER A 315 -21.34 -12.96 -1.35
CA SER A 315 -21.38 -13.53 0.00
C SER A 315 -22.18 -12.72 1.01
N GLY A 316 -22.80 -11.60 0.61
CA GLY A 316 -23.56 -10.71 1.50
C GLY A 316 -22.67 -9.75 2.30
N ASP A 317 -21.57 -10.24 2.88
CA ASP A 317 -20.62 -9.46 3.66
C ASP A 317 -19.17 -9.96 3.52
N ILE A 318 -18.23 -9.14 4.03
CA ILE A 318 -16.79 -9.39 3.96
C ILE A 318 -16.34 -10.59 4.81
N ASP A 319 -17.00 -10.88 5.94
CA ASP A 319 -16.59 -11.97 6.82
C ASP A 319 -16.96 -13.34 6.23
N THR A 320 -18.12 -13.39 5.57
CA THR A 320 -18.56 -14.55 4.79
C THR A 320 -17.65 -14.74 3.58
N TYR A 321 -17.26 -13.67 2.88
CA TYR A 321 -16.29 -13.75 1.78
C TYR A 321 -14.94 -14.29 2.24
N LEU A 322 -14.38 -13.73 3.31
CA LEU A 322 -13.12 -14.17 3.91
C LEU A 322 -13.18 -15.66 4.27
N THR A 323 -14.29 -16.13 4.81
CA THR A 323 -14.48 -17.52 5.21
C THR A 323 -14.64 -18.46 4.01
N GLU A 324 -15.62 -18.22 3.15
CA GLU A 324 -16.02 -19.13 2.08
C GLU A 324 -15.05 -19.07 0.88
N TYR A 325 -14.64 -17.87 0.50
CA TYR A 325 -13.81 -17.64 -0.69
C TYR A 325 -12.32 -17.57 -0.36
N LEU A 326 -11.91 -17.13 0.83
CA LEU A 326 -10.49 -17.00 1.17
C LEU A 326 -10.00 -17.99 2.25
N GLY A 327 -10.89 -18.82 2.80
CA GLY A 327 -10.51 -19.86 3.77
C GLY A 327 -10.03 -19.32 5.11
N ILE A 328 -10.41 -18.08 5.44
CA ILE A 328 -10.12 -17.41 6.71
C ILE A 328 -11.31 -17.62 7.64
N THR A 329 -11.30 -18.74 8.34
CA THR A 329 -12.31 -19.02 9.35
C THR A 329 -12.22 -18.04 10.52
N GLU A 330 -13.28 -17.90 11.28
CA GLU A 330 -13.31 -17.08 12.50
C GLU A 330 -12.15 -17.41 13.46
N LYS A 331 -11.80 -18.69 13.59
CA LYS A 331 -10.63 -19.12 14.38
C LYS A 331 -9.31 -18.55 13.84
N LYS A 332 -9.09 -18.57 12.51
CA LYS A 332 -7.88 -17.98 11.90
C LYS A 332 -7.88 -16.46 12.09
N LYS A 333 -9.02 -15.81 11.88
CA LYS A 333 -9.19 -14.37 12.10
C LYS A 333 -8.78 -13.96 13.52
N GLN A 334 -9.28 -14.66 14.54
CA GLN A 334 -8.91 -14.42 15.94
C GLN A 334 -7.42 -14.64 16.22
N VAL A 335 -6.81 -15.69 15.66
CA VAL A 335 -5.36 -15.93 15.77
C VAL A 335 -4.57 -14.78 15.16
N TYR A 336 -4.93 -14.31 13.96
CA TYR A 336 -4.26 -13.19 13.31
C TYR A 336 -4.42 -11.88 14.09
N GLN A 337 -5.62 -11.60 14.61
CA GLN A 337 -5.86 -10.44 15.46
C GLN A 337 -5.04 -10.48 16.76
N GLN A 338 -4.82 -11.67 17.33
CA GLN A 338 -3.97 -11.83 18.52
C GLN A 338 -2.49 -11.64 18.20
N LEU A 339 -2.02 -12.15 17.05
CA LEU A 339 -0.62 -12.04 16.65
C LEU A 339 -0.26 -10.62 16.19
N TYR A 340 -1.14 -9.97 15.45
CA TYR A 340 -0.80 -8.81 14.62
C TYR A 340 -1.44 -7.49 15.06
N LEU A 341 -2.32 -7.51 16.07
CA LEU A 341 -2.71 -6.28 16.76
C LEU A 341 -1.87 -6.11 18.03
N ALA A 342 -1.61 -4.86 18.40
CA ALA A 342 -0.95 -4.52 19.65
C ALA A 342 -1.76 -5.00 20.85
N SER A 343 -1.09 -5.21 21.98
CA SER A 343 -1.77 -5.62 23.22
C SER A 343 -2.61 -4.46 23.80
N GLU A 344 -3.54 -4.75 24.70
CA GLU A 344 -4.43 -3.71 25.25
C GLU A 344 -3.70 -2.61 26.04
N GLY A 345 -2.52 -2.91 26.60
CA GLY A 345 -1.66 -1.93 27.26
C GLY A 345 -0.75 -1.14 26.32
N GLU A 346 -0.82 -1.38 25.01
CA GLU A 346 -0.07 -0.68 23.96
C GLU A 346 -0.97 0.22 23.08
N LYS A 347 -2.17 0.54 23.58
CA LYS A 347 -3.20 1.35 22.90
C LYS A 347 -2.83 2.84 22.84
#